data_AF-A0A835HUH9-F1
#
_entry.id   AF-A0A835HUH9-F1
#
_cell.length_a   1.000
_cell.length_b   1.000
_cell.length_c   1.000
_cell.angle_alpha   90.00
_cell.angle_beta   90.00
_cell.angle_gamma   90.00
#
_symmetry.space_group_name_H-M   'P 1'
#
loop_
_entity.id
_entity.type
_entity.pdbx_description
1 polymer ?
#
loop_
_entity_poly.entity_id
_entity_poly.type
_entity_poly.pdbx_seq_one_letter_code
_entity_poly.pdbx_strand_id
1 'polypeptide(L)'
;HIDTLTSDAEECSYQRCHIGNTFVPEFRGRSLATENFFYTSKFFGLSSKAFISDLMLAGEKFCGEDWSKLQKKYHTLEKEDLLRYCFSSAYIVAFLHDSLGIALDNGRIGFTNQVGDIPLDWALGAFIMQNMSDLDREHYDWISTVLSGDSTGRYSLFIIAAVLIFTVWLLRKWWKPQFKTIYDLEKGRYNC
;
A
#
# COMPACT_ATOMS: atom_id res chain seq x y z
N HIS A 1 10.40 -33.85 16.34
CA HIS A 1 11.74 -33.24 16.59
C HIS A 1 11.76 -31.72 16.37
N ILE A 2 10.59 -31.07 16.13
CA ILE A 2 10.40 -29.61 16.19
C ILE A 2 9.76 -29.22 17.55
N ASP A 3 9.49 -30.19 18.42
CA ASP A 3 8.84 -30.01 19.72
C ASP A 3 9.77 -29.40 20.80
N THR A 4 11.02 -29.10 20.46
CA THR A 4 12.04 -28.59 21.38
C THR A 4 12.29 -27.08 21.30
N LEU A 5 11.65 -26.34 20.39
CA LEU A 5 11.83 -24.88 20.29
C LEU A 5 10.86 -24.05 21.14
N THR A 6 9.95 -24.69 21.89
CA THR A 6 8.96 -24.01 22.75
C THR A 6 9.16 -24.27 24.24
N SER A 7 10.24 -24.96 24.63
CA SER A 7 10.55 -25.28 26.04
C SER A 7 11.46 -24.25 26.72
N ASP A 8 11.29 -22.98 26.38
CA ASP A 8 11.68 -21.86 27.25
C ASP A 8 10.64 -20.77 27.04
N ALA A 9 9.42 -21.05 27.51
CA ALA A 9 8.34 -20.10 27.52
C ALA A 9 8.66 -19.02 28.57
N GLU A 10 9.53 -18.07 28.19
CA GLU A 10 9.61 -16.78 28.88
C GLU A 10 8.20 -16.20 28.93
N GLU A 11 7.72 -15.87 30.13
CA GLU A 11 6.33 -15.50 30.41
C GLU A 11 5.81 -14.46 29.40
N CYS A 12 4.79 -14.88 28.63
CA CYS A 12 4.06 -13.99 27.75
C CYS A 12 3.23 -13.00 28.57
N SER A 13 3.60 -11.72 28.52
CA SER A 13 2.87 -10.64 29.21
C SER A 13 1.48 -10.36 28.59
N TYR A 14 1.21 -10.91 27.40
CA TYR A 14 -0.02 -10.73 26.65
C TYR A 14 -0.88 -12.00 26.62
N GLN A 15 -2.17 -11.86 26.33
CA GLN A 15 -3.12 -12.99 26.34
C GLN A 15 -2.82 -14.04 25.25
N ARG A 16 -2.07 -13.68 24.19
CA ARG A 16 -1.55 -14.60 23.16
C ARG A 16 -0.19 -14.10 22.65
N CYS A 17 0.83 -14.94 22.79
CA CYS A 17 2.11 -14.79 22.08
C CYS A 17 2.20 -15.88 21.02
N HIS A 18 2.57 -15.47 19.82
CA HIS A 18 2.55 -16.33 18.63
C HIS A 18 3.96 -16.57 18.08
N ILE A 19 4.90 -15.67 18.36
CA ILE A 19 6.32 -15.76 17.97
C ILE A 19 7.15 -15.32 19.18
N GLY A 20 7.76 -16.28 19.90
CA GLY A 20 8.47 -16.00 21.16
C GLY A 20 7.59 -15.26 22.17
N ASN A 21 8.09 -14.14 22.71
CA ASN A 21 7.35 -13.26 23.64
C ASN A 21 6.70 -12.03 22.96
N THR A 22 6.48 -12.08 21.64
CA THR A 22 5.93 -10.93 20.90
C THR A 22 4.42 -11.05 20.76
N PHE A 23 3.72 -9.96 21.08
CA PHE A 23 2.29 -9.83 20.79
C PHE A 23 2.06 -9.78 19.28
N VAL A 24 1.24 -10.70 18.79
CA VAL A 24 0.76 -10.69 17.41
C VAL A 24 -0.76 -10.55 17.45
N PRO A 25 -1.34 -9.49 16.86
CA PRO A 25 -2.78 -9.35 16.81
C PRO A 25 -3.39 -10.42 15.92
N GLU A 26 -4.65 -10.78 16.19
CA GLU A 26 -5.38 -11.73 15.36
C GLU A 26 -5.50 -11.22 13.91
N PHE A 27 -5.17 -12.08 12.95
CA PHE A 27 -5.28 -11.76 11.53
C PHE A 27 -6.73 -11.54 11.11
N ARG A 28 -7.08 -10.28 10.84
CA ARG A 28 -8.40 -9.88 10.34
C ARG A 28 -8.34 -9.63 8.84
N GLY A 29 -9.31 -10.17 8.11
CA GLY A 29 -9.47 -9.94 6.67
C GLY A 29 -8.65 -10.88 5.78
N ARG A 30 -8.38 -10.43 4.55
CA ARG A 30 -7.57 -11.13 3.55
C ARG A 30 -6.19 -10.48 3.47
N SER A 31 -5.15 -11.29 3.33
CA SER A 31 -3.76 -10.84 3.25
C SER A 31 -3.07 -11.49 2.06
N LEU A 32 -1.97 -10.87 1.61
CA LEU A 32 -1.17 -11.38 0.51
C LEU A 32 0.20 -11.78 1.05
N ALA A 33 0.67 -12.96 0.63
CA ALA A 33 1.99 -13.48 0.92
C ALA A 33 2.87 -13.25 -0.32
N THR A 34 3.81 -12.32 -0.21
CA THR A 34 4.69 -11.85 -1.28
C THR A 34 6.09 -12.46 -1.15
N GLU A 35 6.99 -12.12 -2.07
CA GLU A 35 8.40 -12.52 -2.09
C GLU A 35 8.60 -14.04 -1.98
N ASN A 36 9.43 -14.49 -1.04
CA ASN A 36 9.77 -15.89 -0.87
C ASN A 36 8.54 -16.79 -0.62
N PHE A 37 7.47 -16.25 -0.02
CA PHE A 37 6.21 -17.00 0.11
C PHE A 37 5.61 -17.31 -1.27
N PHE A 38 5.56 -16.31 -2.14
CA PHE A 38 5.08 -16.46 -3.51
C PHE A 38 5.99 -17.37 -4.34
N TYR A 39 7.32 -17.14 -4.33
CA TYR A 39 8.25 -17.92 -5.15
C TYR A 39 8.29 -19.40 -4.73
N THR A 40 8.19 -19.69 -3.43
CA THR A 40 8.10 -21.07 -2.93
C THR A 40 6.80 -21.74 -3.38
N SER A 41 5.66 -21.07 -3.23
CA SER A 41 4.37 -21.58 -3.70
C SER A 41 4.36 -21.82 -5.22
N LYS A 42 4.92 -20.87 -5.99
CA LYS A 42 5.07 -20.96 -7.44
C LYS A 42 5.98 -22.11 -7.88
N PHE A 43 7.06 -22.38 -7.14
CA PHE A 43 7.95 -23.51 -7.42
C PHE A 43 7.21 -24.85 -7.39
N PHE A 44 6.27 -25.01 -6.46
CA PHE A 44 5.40 -26.19 -6.38
C PHE A 44 4.25 -26.22 -7.39
N GLY A 45 4.13 -25.19 -8.25
CA GLY A 45 3.06 -25.08 -9.24
C GLY A 45 1.70 -24.75 -8.63
N LEU A 46 1.68 -24.17 -7.43
CA LEU A 46 0.45 -23.80 -6.75
C LEU A 46 -0.12 -22.49 -7.31
N SER A 47 -1.45 -22.37 -7.28
CA SER A 47 -2.14 -21.14 -7.70
C SER A 47 -2.02 -20.05 -6.64
N SER A 48 -2.27 -18.79 -7.02
CA SER A 48 -2.28 -17.68 -6.05
C SER A 48 -3.36 -17.79 -4.97
N LYS A 49 -4.35 -18.67 -5.15
CA LYS A 49 -5.43 -18.95 -4.20
C LYS A 49 -5.28 -20.32 -3.51
N ALA A 50 -4.12 -20.96 -3.65
CA ALA A 50 -3.85 -22.22 -2.97
C ALA A 50 -3.94 -22.05 -1.45
N PHE A 51 -4.38 -23.10 -0.78
CA PHE A 51 -4.45 -23.16 0.68
C PHE A 51 -3.07 -23.45 1.27
N ILE A 52 -2.92 -23.19 2.58
CA ILE A 52 -1.69 -23.56 3.30
C ILE A 52 -1.54 -25.10 3.30
N SER A 53 -2.65 -25.84 3.35
CA SER A 53 -2.67 -27.30 3.20
C SER A 53 -2.08 -27.78 1.87
N ASP A 54 -2.36 -27.09 0.75
CA ASP A 54 -1.78 -27.43 -0.55
C ASP A 54 -0.24 -27.28 -0.54
N LEU A 55 0.26 -26.21 0.08
CA LEU A 55 1.70 -25.97 0.23
C LEU A 55 2.34 -26.99 1.17
N MET A 56 1.67 -27.35 2.26
CA MET A 56 2.11 -28.38 3.20
C MET A 56 2.27 -29.73 2.50
N LEU A 57 1.24 -30.19 1.78
CA LEU A 57 1.27 -31.46 1.04
C LEU A 57 2.34 -31.48 -0.06
N ALA A 58 2.49 -30.38 -0.79
CA ALA A 58 3.53 -30.25 -1.82
C ALA A 58 4.93 -30.27 -1.20
N GLY A 59 5.12 -29.56 -0.08
CA GLY A 59 6.36 -29.51 0.69
C GLY A 59 6.74 -30.87 1.25
N GLU A 60 5.82 -31.56 1.94
CA GLU A 60 6.05 -32.90 2.47
C GLU A 60 6.45 -33.90 1.38
N LYS A 61 5.72 -33.91 0.27
CA LYS A 61 6.03 -34.76 -0.88
C LYS A 61 7.40 -34.47 -1.46
N PHE A 62 7.79 -33.20 -1.55
CA PHE A 62 9.09 -32.79 -2.06
C PHE A 62 10.22 -33.14 -1.10
N CYS A 63 10.08 -32.80 0.18
CA CYS A 63 11.06 -33.07 1.23
C CYS A 63 11.26 -34.57 1.49
N GLY A 64 10.22 -35.38 1.30
CA GLY A 64 10.27 -36.83 1.48
C GLY A 64 10.75 -37.62 0.26
N GLU A 65 11.05 -36.96 -0.87
CA GLU A 65 11.53 -37.63 -2.07
C GLU A 65 13.03 -37.94 -2.00
N ASP A 66 13.45 -38.99 -2.72
CA ASP A 66 14.86 -39.33 -2.86
C ASP A 66 15.67 -38.18 -3.51
N TRP A 67 16.79 -37.86 -2.88
CA TRP A 67 17.65 -36.75 -3.29
C TRP A 67 18.18 -36.92 -4.73
N SER A 68 18.57 -38.13 -5.14
CA SER A 68 19.05 -38.37 -6.51
C SER A 68 17.95 -38.18 -7.55
N LYS A 69 16.70 -38.52 -7.23
CA LYS A 69 15.56 -38.24 -8.10
C LYS A 69 15.25 -36.75 -8.20
N LEU A 70 15.32 -36.01 -7.08
CA LEU A 70 15.12 -34.56 -7.09
C LEU A 70 16.16 -33.87 -7.96
N GLN A 71 17.44 -34.22 -7.82
CA GLN A 71 18.51 -33.67 -8.65
C GLN A 71 18.31 -33.97 -10.14
N LYS A 72 17.86 -35.18 -10.47
CA LYS A 72 17.57 -35.53 -11.86
C LYS A 72 16.38 -34.74 -12.43
N LYS A 73 15.31 -34.59 -11.63
CA LYS A 73 14.10 -33.87 -12.02
C LYS A 73 14.36 -32.37 -12.18
N TYR A 74 15.12 -31.78 -11.27
CA TYR A 74 15.43 -30.35 -11.19
C TYR A 74 16.90 -30.07 -11.50
N HIS A 75 17.41 -30.66 -12.58
CA HIS A 75 18.82 -30.61 -12.96
C HIS A 75 19.36 -29.21 -13.29
N THR A 76 18.47 -28.23 -13.49
CA THR A 76 18.83 -26.83 -13.75
C THR A 76 18.99 -25.99 -12.48
N LEU A 77 18.59 -26.51 -11.32
CA LEU A 77 18.69 -25.82 -10.03
C LEU A 77 19.96 -26.26 -9.28
N GLU A 78 20.55 -25.34 -8.54
CA GLU A 78 21.64 -25.66 -7.63
C GLU A 78 21.12 -26.52 -6.46
N LYS A 79 22.01 -27.31 -5.86
CA LYS A 79 21.63 -28.21 -4.76
C LYS A 79 21.11 -27.42 -3.56
N GLU A 80 21.74 -26.29 -3.30
CA GLU A 80 21.43 -25.34 -2.24
C GLU A 80 20.01 -24.77 -2.43
N ASP A 81 19.59 -24.51 -3.67
CA ASP A 81 18.24 -24.05 -3.98
C ASP A 81 17.19 -25.13 -3.68
N LEU A 82 17.48 -26.40 -3.99
CA LEU A 82 16.56 -27.51 -3.68
C LEU A 82 16.36 -27.68 -2.17
N LEU A 83 17.45 -27.62 -1.39
CA LEU A 83 17.36 -27.64 0.08
C LEU A 83 16.56 -26.44 0.59
N ARG A 84 16.78 -25.26 0.00
CA ARG A 84 16.03 -24.04 0.35
C ARG A 84 14.53 -24.22 0.11
N TYR A 85 14.09 -24.86 -0.97
CA TYR A 85 12.65 -25.06 -1.19
C TYR A 85 11.98 -25.99 -0.17
N CYS A 86 12.69 -27.03 0.27
CA CYS A 86 12.19 -27.89 1.34
C CYS A 86 12.10 -27.12 2.68
N PHE A 87 13.14 -26.38 3.03
CA PHE A 87 13.13 -25.55 4.24
C PHE A 87 12.05 -24.46 4.16
N SER A 88 11.97 -23.74 3.04
CA SER A 88 11.01 -22.66 2.85
C SER A 88 9.57 -23.15 2.93
N SER A 89 9.23 -24.32 2.36
CA SER A 89 7.87 -24.85 2.45
C SER A 89 7.48 -25.15 3.89
N ALA A 90 8.35 -25.82 4.64
CA ALA A 90 8.13 -26.12 6.05
C ALA A 90 8.05 -24.84 6.90
N TYR A 91 8.95 -23.89 6.66
CA TYR A 91 8.97 -22.60 7.36
C TYR A 91 7.68 -21.81 7.12
N ILE A 92 7.20 -21.74 5.88
CA ILE A 92 5.96 -21.01 5.56
C ILE A 92 4.77 -21.60 6.32
N VAL A 93 4.65 -22.93 6.37
CA VAL A 93 3.57 -23.60 7.11
C VAL A 93 3.69 -23.31 8.60
N ALA A 94 4.88 -23.51 9.19
CA ALA A 94 5.11 -23.24 10.62
C ALA A 94 4.86 -21.78 10.99
N PHE A 95 5.21 -20.84 10.10
CA PHE A 95 4.99 -19.42 10.32
C PHE A 95 3.49 -19.07 10.22
N LEU A 96 2.83 -19.42 9.12
CA LEU A 96 1.43 -19.00 8.88
C LEU A 96 0.44 -19.77 9.76
N HIS A 97 0.59 -21.09 9.86
CA HIS A 97 -0.35 -21.93 10.60
C HIS A 97 0.01 -21.98 12.09
N ASP A 98 1.20 -22.46 12.43
CA ASP A 98 1.53 -22.76 13.83
C ASP A 98 1.78 -21.49 14.64
N SER A 99 2.50 -20.53 14.05
CA SER A 99 2.81 -19.26 14.74
C SER A 99 1.62 -18.31 14.66
N LEU A 100 1.16 -17.96 13.46
CA LEU A 100 0.10 -16.95 13.27
C LEU A 100 -1.34 -17.47 13.46
N GLY A 101 -1.53 -18.78 13.65
CA GLY A 101 -2.85 -19.37 13.92
C GLY A 101 -3.81 -19.37 12.72
N ILE A 102 -3.30 -19.28 11.49
CA ILE A 102 -4.13 -19.28 10.29
C ILE A 102 -4.49 -20.74 9.94
N ALA A 103 -5.77 -21.07 9.94
CA ALA A 103 -6.22 -22.43 9.59
C ALA A 103 -5.73 -22.88 8.19
N LEU A 104 -5.37 -24.16 8.06
CA LEU A 104 -4.75 -24.70 6.84
C LEU A 104 -5.60 -24.49 5.58
N ASP A 105 -6.90 -24.71 5.68
CA ASP A 105 -7.86 -24.64 4.57
C ASP A 105 -8.52 -23.26 4.44
N ASN A 106 -7.85 -22.22 4.92
CA ASN A 106 -8.36 -20.86 4.93
C ASN A 106 -7.88 -20.08 3.69
N GLY A 107 -8.81 -19.72 2.79
CA GLY A 107 -8.53 -18.91 1.60
C GLY A 107 -8.28 -17.41 1.87
N ARG A 108 -7.87 -17.04 3.09
CA ARG A 108 -7.56 -15.65 3.47
C ARG A 108 -6.18 -15.19 3.03
N ILE A 109 -5.26 -16.11 2.76
CA ILE A 109 -3.91 -15.80 2.27
C ILE A 109 -3.84 -16.03 0.76
N GLY A 110 -3.42 -15.00 0.01
CA GLY A 110 -3.13 -15.11 -1.41
C GLY A 110 -1.63 -15.05 -1.68
N PHE A 111 -1.07 -16.04 -2.37
CA PHE A 111 0.36 -16.07 -2.73
C PHE A 111 0.57 -15.33 -4.07
N THR A 112 1.05 -14.09 -4.02
CA THR A 112 1.25 -13.26 -5.22
C THR A 112 2.26 -12.14 -4.98
N ASN A 113 3.02 -11.78 -6.01
CA ASN A 113 3.89 -10.59 -6.03
C ASN A 113 3.28 -9.42 -6.81
N GLN A 114 2.02 -9.51 -7.24
CA GLN A 114 1.38 -8.44 -8.01
C GLN A 114 -0.14 -8.40 -7.80
N VAL A 115 -0.70 -7.21 -8.02
CA VAL A 115 -2.14 -6.97 -8.12
C VAL A 115 -2.41 -6.30 -9.47
N GLY A 116 -3.09 -7.02 -10.35
CA GLY A 116 -3.14 -6.64 -11.77
C GLY A 116 -1.72 -6.65 -12.36
N ASP A 117 -1.33 -5.53 -12.97
CA ASP A 117 -0.01 -5.33 -13.56
C ASP A 117 0.97 -4.59 -12.63
N ILE A 118 0.58 -4.36 -11.38
CA ILE A 118 1.38 -3.59 -10.41
C ILE A 118 2.12 -4.57 -9.48
N PRO A 119 3.47 -4.53 -9.44
CA PRO A 119 4.24 -5.33 -8.50
C PRO A 119 4.03 -4.86 -7.06
N LEU A 120 3.93 -5.81 -6.13
CA LEU A 120 3.83 -5.58 -4.71
C LEU A 120 5.24 -5.61 -4.11
N ASP A 121 5.78 -4.43 -3.81
CA ASP A 121 7.08 -4.28 -3.19
C ASP A 121 7.03 -3.15 -2.15
N TRP A 122 7.78 -3.30 -1.06
CA TRP A 122 7.96 -2.24 -0.07
C TRP A 122 8.59 -1.00 -0.69
N ALA A 123 9.41 -1.16 -1.73
CA ALA A 123 10.03 -0.06 -2.47
C ALA A 123 8.99 0.82 -3.16
N LEU A 124 7.92 0.23 -3.72
CA LEU A 124 6.81 0.99 -4.30
C LEU A 124 6.09 1.81 -3.22
N GLY A 125 5.85 1.22 -2.06
CA GLY A 125 5.25 1.91 -0.92
C GLY A 125 6.10 3.10 -0.44
N ALA A 126 7.41 2.90 -0.33
CA ALA A 126 8.37 3.95 0.03
C ALA A 126 8.37 5.08 -1.00
N PHE A 127 8.36 4.75 -2.30
CA PHE A 127 8.27 5.73 -3.36
C PHE A 127 6.98 6.55 -3.28
N ILE A 128 5.82 5.92 -3.10
CA ILE A 128 4.54 6.64 -2.97
C ILE A 128 4.56 7.56 -1.75
N MET A 129 5.05 7.07 -0.61
CA MET A 129 5.14 7.86 0.63
C MET A 129 6.05 9.07 0.45
N GLN A 130 7.20 8.91 -0.20
CA GLN A 130 8.12 10.00 -0.48
C GLN A 130 7.48 11.05 -1.39
N ASN A 131 6.88 10.64 -2.51
CA ASN A 131 6.24 11.58 -3.43
C ASN A 131 5.07 12.33 -2.80
N MET A 132 4.26 11.65 -1.97
CA MET A 132 3.16 12.31 -1.24
C MET A 132 3.72 13.33 -0.24
N SER A 133 4.80 12.99 0.46
CA SER A 133 5.44 13.92 1.39
C SER A 133 6.07 15.14 0.69
N ASP A 134 6.61 14.95 -0.51
CA ASP A 134 7.15 16.05 -1.33
C ASP A 134 6.03 16.95 -1.86
N LEU A 135 4.90 16.37 -2.29
CA LEU A 135 3.70 17.13 -2.68
C LEU A 135 3.14 17.95 -1.52
N ASP A 136 3.05 17.37 -0.32
CA ASP A 136 2.58 18.08 0.87
C ASP A 136 3.56 19.20 1.29
N ARG A 137 4.87 18.97 1.15
CA ARG A 137 5.90 19.95 1.46
C ARG A 137 5.90 21.11 0.48
N GLU A 138 5.84 20.85 -0.82
CA GLU A 138 5.65 21.88 -1.85
C GLU A 138 4.36 22.65 -1.60
N HIS A 139 3.26 21.95 -1.26
CA HIS A 139 1.98 22.58 -0.93
C HIS A 139 2.07 23.51 0.29
N TYR A 140 2.78 23.08 1.34
CA TYR A 140 2.99 23.90 2.53
C TYR A 140 3.96 25.06 2.27
N ASP A 141 5.00 24.87 1.45
CA ASP A 141 6.02 25.88 1.17
C ASP A 141 5.44 27.06 0.36
N TRP A 142 4.62 26.81 -0.68
CA TRP A 142 3.97 27.91 -1.41
C TRP A 142 2.95 28.67 -0.54
N ILE A 143 2.19 27.96 0.32
CA ILE A 143 1.27 28.59 1.28
C ILE A 143 2.07 29.42 2.27
N SER A 144 3.14 28.88 2.83
CA SER A 144 3.99 29.58 3.79
C SER A 144 4.70 30.77 3.13
N THR A 145 5.12 30.69 1.87
CA THR A 145 5.72 31.82 1.15
C THR A 145 4.70 32.94 0.92
N VAL A 146 3.44 32.59 0.64
CA VAL A 146 2.34 33.55 0.52
C VAL A 146 1.96 34.15 1.88
N LEU A 147 1.96 33.36 2.97
CA LEU A 147 1.51 33.78 4.30
C LEU A 147 2.61 34.43 5.17
N SER A 148 3.86 34.00 5.06
CA SER A 148 4.97 34.38 5.96
C SER A 148 5.59 35.72 5.63
N GLY A 149 5.21 36.36 4.52
CA GLY A 149 5.35 37.80 4.36
C GLY A 149 6.77 38.34 4.52
N ASP A 150 7.77 37.77 3.84
CA ASP A 150 8.90 38.61 3.46
C ASP A 150 8.40 39.70 2.49
N SER A 151 9.12 40.82 2.38
CA SER A 151 8.66 42.05 1.69
C SER A 151 7.90 41.76 0.37
N THR A 152 8.41 40.82 -0.44
CA THR A 152 7.84 40.31 -1.69
C THR A 152 6.45 39.66 -1.57
N GLY A 153 6.19 38.85 -0.54
CA GLY A 153 4.91 38.17 -0.34
C GLY A 153 3.78 39.14 0.01
N ARG A 154 4.10 40.18 0.79
CA ARG A 154 3.14 41.27 1.10
C ARG A 154 2.75 42.04 -0.15
N TYR A 155 3.70 42.41 -1.01
CA TYR A 155 3.39 43.10 -2.27
C TYR A 155 2.51 42.24 -3.20
N SER A 156 2.75 40.94 -3.28
CA SER A 156 1.95 40.01 -4.09
C SER A 156 0.47 40.00 -3.66
N LEU A 157 0.19 39.91 -2.36
CA LEU A 157 -1.18 39.95 -1.82
C LEU A 157 -1.89 41.28 -2.11
N PHE A 158 -1.18 42.41 -1.97
CA PHE A 158 -1.73 43.73 -2.30
C PHE A 158 -2.04 43.87 -3.79
N ILE A 159 -1.20 43.35 -4.68
CA ILE A 159 -1.44 43.35 -6.14
C ILE A 159 -2.67 42.51 -6.47
N ILE A 160 -2.79 41.30 -5.92
CA ILE A 160 -3.94 40.42 -6.14
C ILE A 160 -5.24 41.09 -5.67
N ALA A 161 -5.24 41.67 -4.46
CA ALA A 161 -6.39 42.40 -3.94
C ALA A 161 -6.75 43.62 -4.79
N ALA A 162 -5.76 44.40 -5.24
CA ALA A 162 -5.96 45.56 -6.09
C ALA A 162 -6.56 45.17 -7.45
N VAL A 163 -6.09 44.08 -8.07
CA VAL A 163 -6.65 43.54 -9.31
C VAL A 163 -8.10 43.08 -9.11
N LEU A 164 -8.40 42.37 -8.02
CA LEU A 164 -9.79 41.96 -7.70
C LEU A 164 -10.71 43.16 -7.46
N ILE A 165 -10.23 44.18 -6.75
CA ILE A 165 -10.99 45.42 -6.55
C ILE A 165 -11.19 46.13 -7.89
N PHE A 166 -10.16 46.19 -8.73
CA PHE A 166 -10.23 46.83 -10.04
C PHE A 166 -11.17 46.10 -11.00
N THR A 167 -11.15 44.76 -11.04
CA THR A 167 -12.08 43.98 -11.85
C THR A 167 -13.52 44.13 -11.35
N VAL A 168 -13.76 44.09 -10.04
CA VAL A 168 -15.09 44.39 -9.46
C VAL A 168 -15.51 45.83 -9.76
N TRP A 169 -14.58 46.79 -9.73
CA TRP A 169 -14.85 48.18 -10.06
C TRP A 169 -15.18 48.36 -11.54
N LEU A 170 -14.44 47.71 -12.44
CA LEU A 170 -14.74 47.67 -13.87
C LEU A 170 -16.09 46.99 -14.14
N LEU A 171 -16.38 45.86 -13.51
CA LEU A 171 -17.67 45.17 -13.62
C LEU A 171 -18.82 46.06 -13.10
N ARG A 172 -18.65 46.74 -11.96
CA ARG A 172 -19.62 47.73 -11.46
C ARG A 172 -19.77 48.91 -12.42
N LYS A 173 -18.68 49.39 -13.00
CA LYS A 173 -18.66 50.48 -13.98
C LYS A 173 -19.18 50.05 -15.35
N TRP A 174 -19.20 48.76 -15.68
CA TRP A 174 -19.86 48.18 -16.86
C TRP A 174 -21.33 47.83 -16.61
N TRP A 175 -21.71 47.52 -15.38
CA TRP A 175 -23.11 47.34 -14.98
C TRP A 175 -23.88 48.66 -14.91
N LYS A 176 -23.27 49.73 -14.39
CA LYS A 176 -23.91 51.07 -14.35
C LYS A 176 -24.35 51.65 -15.71
N PRO A 177 -23.60 51.54 -16.83
CA PRO A 177 -24.01 52.07 -18.12
C PRO A 177 -25.18 51.29 -18.70
N GLN A 178 -25.25 49.97 -18.49
CA GLN A 178 -26.35 49.13 -18.98
C GLN A 178 -27.69 49.44 -18.28
N PHE A 179 -27.68 49.67 -16.96
CA PHE A 179 -28.90 50.07 -16.23
C PHE A 179 -29.38 51.48 -16.62
N LYS A 180 -28.46 52.41 -16.93
CA LYS A 180 -28.85 53.78 -17.30
C LYS A 180 -29.56 53.84 -18.66
N THR A 181 -29.13 53.06 -19.64
CA THR A 181 -29.81 52.95 -20.94
C THR A 181 -31.18 52.28 -20.84
N ILE A 182 -31.37 51.29 -19.95
CA ILE A 182 -32.67 50.64 -19.76
C ILE A 182 -33.67 51.58 -19.06
N TYR A 183 -33.26 52.32 -18.03
CA TYR A 183 -34.12 53.27 -17.32
C TYR A 183 -34.54 54.48 -18.19
N ASP A 184 -33.65 54.99 -19.05
CA ASP A 184 -33.99 56.10 -19.95
C ASP A 184 -34.91 55.67 -21.12
N LEU A 185 -34.83 54.42 -21.59
CA LEU A 185 -35.76 53.85 -22.57
C LEU A 185 -37.17 53.63 -22.00
N GLU A 186 -37.28 53.30 -20.72
CA GLU A 186 -38.57 53.14 -20.05
C GLU A 186 -39.24 54.50 -19.80
N LYS A 187 -38.47 55.55 -19.45
CA LYS A 187 -39.00 56.89 -19.21
C LYS A 187 -39.47 57.61 -20.50
N GLY A 188 -38.89 57.28 -21.65
CA GLY A 188 -39.35 57.77 -22.95
C GLY A 188 -40.68 57.16 -23.44
N ARG A 189 -41.16 56.09 -22.80
CA ARG A 189 -42.38 55.36 -23.21
C ARG A 189 -43.65 55.80 -22.45
N TYR A 190 -43.55 56.76 -21.52
CA TYR A 190 -44.69 57.31 -20.77
C TYR A 190 -44.99 58.79 -21.06
N ASN A 191 -44.30 59.40 -22.05
CA ASN A 191 -44.62 60.74 -22.53
C ASN A 191 -45.12 60.66 -23.99
N CYS A 192 -46.35 60.14 -24.15
CA CYS A 192 -47.24 60.46 -25.26
C CYS A 192 -48.50 61.08 -24.67
#